data_AF-G5E0Q6-F1
#
_entry.id   AF-G5E0Q6-F1
#
_cell.length_a   1.000
_cell.length_b   1.000
_cell.length_c   1.000
_cell.angle_alpha   90.00
_cell.angle_beta   90.00
_cell.angle_gamma   90.00
#
_symmetry.space_group_name_H-M   'P 1'
#
loop_
_entity.id
_entity.type
_entity.pdbx_description
1 polymer ?
#
loop_
_entity_poly.entity_id
_entity_poly.type
_entity_poly.pdbx_seq_one_letter_code
_entity_poly.pdbx_strand_id
1 'polypeptide(L)' 'EQLSVAEITNTCFEPANQMVKCDPRHGKYMACCMLYRGDVVPKDVNAASNNQNKAQHSVDWCPTGLKV' A
#
# COMPACT_ATOMS: atom_id res chain seq x y z
N GLU A 1 -0.04 19.01 -10.92
CA GLU A 1 0.68 17.78 -11.34
C GLU A 1 -0.21 16.58 -11.08
N GLN A 2 -0.23 15.61 -11.99
CA GLN A 2 -0.94 14.35 -11.78
C GLN A 2 0.09 13.35 -11.25
N LEU A 3 -0.04 12.97 -9.99
CA LEU A 3 0.81 11.93 -9.39
C LEU A 3 0.50 10.60 -10.08
N SER A 4 1.53 9.82 -10.39
CA SER A 4 1.40 8.46 -10.90
C SER A 4 0.80 7.53 -9.86
N VAL A 5 0.21 6.41 -10.32
CA VAL A 5 -0.32 5.37 -9.43
C VAL A 5 0.77 4.88 -8.46
N ALA A 6 2.00 4.70 -8.92
CA ALA A 6 3.10 4.27 -8.06
C ALA A 6 3.43 5.29 -6.96
N GLU A 7 3.46 6.59 -7.29
CA GLU A 7 3.72 7.64 -6.31
C GLU A 7 2.64 7.70 -5.24
N ILE A 8 1.35 7.72 -5.63
CA ILE A 8 0.27 7.74 -4.64
C ILE A 8 0.27 6.47 -3.78
N THR A 9 0.53 5.30 -4.37
CA THR A 9 0.64 4.03 -3.63
C THR A 9 1.77 4.07 -2.61
N ASN A 10 2.93 4.62 -2.96
CA ASN A 10 4.06 4.74 -2.05
C ASN A 10 3.75 5.72 -0.90
N THR A 11 3.10 6.85 -1.20
CA THR A 11 2.76 7.85 -0.17
C THR A 11 1.83 7.32 0.91
N CYS A 12 1.03 6.29 0.63
CA CYS A 12 0.18 5.64 1.64
C CYS A 12 0.97 4.93 2.76
N PHE A 13 2.27 4.67 2.56
CA PHE A 13 3.13 4.02 3.55
C PHE A 13 4.10 5.00 4.25
N GLU A 14 4.03 6.28 3.90
CA GLU A 14 4.76 7.33 4.61
C GLU A 14 4.10 7.61 5.97
N PRO A 15 4.86 7.61 7.08
CA PRO A 15 4.32 7.91 8.41
C PRO A 15 3.60 9.27 8.50
N ALA A 16 4.06 10.26 7.72
CA ALA A 16 3.49 11.60 7.68
C ALA A 16 2.04 11.64 7.14
N ASN A 17 1.65 10.63 6.36
CA ASN A 17 0.32 10.53 5.75
C ASN A 17 -0.62 9.59 6.51
N GLN A 18 -0.21 9.09 7.68
CA GLN A 18 -1.03 8.21 8.49
C GLN A 18 -2.03 9.00 9.33
N MET A 19 -3.27 8.50 9.41
CA MET A 19 -4.34 9.10 10.22
C MET A 19 -4.18 8.83 11.73
N VAL A 20 -3.28 7.92 12.09
CA VAL A 20 -2.96 7.56 13.48
C VAL A 20 -1.47 7.72 13.68
N LYS A 21 -1.07 8.34 14.80
CA LYS A 21 0.34 8.48 15.18
C LYS A 21 0.89 7.15 15.69
N CYS A 22 1.40 6.34 14.78
CA CYS A 22 2.15 5.12 15.06
C CYS A 22 3.22 4.91 13.97
N ASP A 23 4.18 4.03 14.23
CA ASP A 23 5.14 3.61 13.21
C ASP A 23 4.84 2.16 12.79
N PRO A 24 4.18 1.95 11.62
CA PRO A 24 3.80 0.62 11.15
C PRO A 24 5.00 -0.30 10.88
N ARG A 25 6.21 0.25 10.72
CA ARG A 25 7.43 -0.51 10.42
C ARG A 25 7.92 -1.35 11.60
N HIS A 26 7.50 -1.00 12.82
CA HIS A 26 7.76 -1.80 14.02
C HIS A 26 6.70 -2.89 14.27
N GLY A 27 5.69 -2.98 13.40
CA GLY A 27 4.61 -3.97 13.49
C GLY A 27 4.61 -4.95 12.31
N LYS A 28 3.57 -5.77 12.26
CA LYS A 28 3.25 -6.61 11.11
C LYS A 28 1.83 -6.34 10.64
N TYR A 29 1.62 -6.33 9.33
CA TYR A 29 0.29 -6.19 8.74
C TYR A 29 -0.50 -7.50 8.88
N MET A 30 -1.74 -7.39 9.37
CA MET A 30 -2.71 -8.49 9.37
C MET A 30 -3.58 -8.46 8.10
N ALA A 31 -3.88 -7.27 7.62
CA ALA A 31 -4.61 -7.02 6.38
C ALA A 31 -4.23 -5.64 5.84
N CYS A 32 -4.27 -5.47 4.52
CA CYS A 32 -4.09 -4.17 3.89
C CYS A 32 -4.94 -4.09 2.62
N CYS A 33 -5.61 -2.95 2.41
CA CYS A 33 -6.45 -2.69 1.26
C CYS A 33 -6.09 -1.34 0.66
N MET A 34 -6.04 -1.24 -0.66
CA MET A 34 -5.78 -0.01 -1.40
C MET A 34 -7.02 0.38 -2.20
N LEU A 35 -7.60 1.53 -1.89
CA LEU A 35 -8.81 2.02 -2.55
C LEU A 35 -8.45 3.22 -3.44
N TYR A 36 -8.46 3.00 -4.75
CA TYR A 36 -8.13 4.03 -5.73
C TYR A 36 -9.39 4.76 -6.22
N ARG A 37 -9.25 6.03 -6.58
CA ARG A 37 -10.30 6.85 -7.21
C ARG A 37 -9.70 7.67 -8.34
N GLY A 38 -10.46 7.86 -9.41
CA GLY A 38 -10.06 8.65 -10.58
C GLY A 38 -9.54 7.80 -11.73
N ASP A 39 -8.74 8.43 -12.60
CA ASP A 39 -8.15 7.78 -13.77
C ASP A 39 -6.97 6.90 -13.36
N VAL A 40 -7.26 5.63 -13.10
CA VAL A 40 -6.29 4.63 -12.66
C VAL A 40 -6.37 3.40 -13.55
N VAL A 41 -5.24 3.04 -14.16
CA VAL A 41 -5.14 1.87 -15.02
C VAL A 41 -4.89 0.62 -14.15
N PRO A 42 -5.71 -0.44 -14.23
CA PRO A 42 -5.57 -1.63 -13.38
C PRO A 42 -4.18 -2.29 -13.44
N LYS A 43 -3.52 -2.22 -14.59
CA LYS A 43 -2.14 -2.71 -14.78
C LYS A 43 -1.15 -2.01 -13.85
N ASP A 44 -1.24 -0.69 -13.77
CA ASP A 44 -0.30 0.13 -12.97
C ASP A 44 -0.59 -0.03 -11.48
N VAL A 45 -1.87 -0.19 -11.12
CA VAL A 45 -2.28 -0.54 -9.75
C VAL A 45 -1.70 -1.88 -9.33
N ASN A 46 -1.78 -2.90 -10.19
CA ASN A 46 -1.23 -4.22 -9.88
C ASN A 46 0.30 -4.19 -9.75
N ALA A 47 0.98 -3.42 -10.62
CA ALA A 47 2.43 -3.23 -10.54
C ALA A 47 2.85 -2.53 -9.23
N ALA A 48 2.18 -1.44 -8.86
CA ALA A 48 2.46 -0.69 -7.64
C ALA A 48 2.13 -1.52 -6.37
N SER A 49 0.99 -2.20 -6.36
CA SER A 49 0.57 -3.09 -5.27
C SER A 49 1.55 -4.25 -5.07
N ASN A 50 2.00 -4.91 -6.13
CA ASN A 50 2.98 -5.98 -6.01
C ASN A 50 4.33 -5.49 -5.46
N ASN A 51 4.74 -4.26 -5.80
CA ASN A 51 5.95 -3.66 -5.24
C ASN A 51 5.80 -3.44 -3.72
N GLN A 52 4.67 -2.91 -3.27
CA GLN A 52 4.40 -2.69 -1.84
C GLN A 52 4.26 -3.99 -1.05
N ASN A 53 3.61 -5.01 -1.61
CA ASN A 53 3.52 -6.33 -0.96
C ASN A 53 4.89 -6.94 -0.63
N LYS A 54 5.93 -6.65 -1.45
CA LYS A 54 7.31 -7.12 -1.20
C LYS A 54 8.02 -6.31 -0.11
N ALA A 55 7.66 -5.04 0.07
CA ALA A 55 8.26 -4.15 1.05
C ALA A 55 7.64 -4.27 2.45
N GLN A 56 6.38 -4.70 2.54
CA GLN A 56 5.64 -4.79 3.79
C GLN A 56 5.85 -6.12 4.51
N HIS A 57 6.01 -6.05 5.84
CA HIS A 57 6.05 -7.25 6.69
C HIS A 57 4.64 -7.65 7.11
N SER A 58 4.12 -8.73 6.53
CA SER A 58 2.84 -9.33 6.96
C SER A 58 3.05 -10.41 8.03
N VAL A 59 2.00 -10.71 8.80
CA VAL A 59 1.95 -11.89 9.68
C VAL A 59 1.97 -13.18 8.86
N ASP A 60 2.50 -14.25 9.44
CA ASP A 60 2.75 -15.55 8.80
C ASP A 60 1.49 -16.32 8.41
N TRP A 61 0.40 -16.14 9.15
CA TRP A 61 -0.90 -16.73 8.84
C TRP A 61 -1.74 -15.89 7.86
N CYS A 62 -1.29 -14.70 7.46
CA CYS A 62 -1.98 -13.91 6.47
C CYS A 62 -1.60 -14.41 5.07
N PRO A 63 -2.55 -14.67 4.16
CA PRO A 63 -2.28 -15.21 2.82
C PRO A 63 -1.45 -14.28 1.89
N THR A 64 -0.94 -13.15 2.39
CA THR A 64 -0.13 -12.13 1.71
C THR A 64 -0.73 -11.61 0.41
N GLY A 65 -1.24 -10.38 0.46
CA GLY A 65 -1.71 -9.66 -0.72
C GLY A 65 -2.54 -8.44 -0.34
N LEU A 66 -2.11 -7.27 -0.77
CA LEU A 66 -2.92 -6.05 -0.80
C LEU A 66 -4.19 -6.30 -1.61
N LYS A 67 -5.35 -6.14 -0.97
CA LYS A 67 -6.63 -6.11 -1.67
C LYS A 67 -6.75 -4.79 -2.43
N VAL A 68 -7.07 -4.87 -3.71
CA VAL A 68 -7.36 -3.73 -4.60
C VAL A 68 -8.85 -3.66 -4.85
#